data_AF-A0A9D2UAZ0-F1
#
_entry.id   AF-A0A9D2UAZ0-F1
#
_cell.length_a   1.000
_cell.length_b   1.000
_cell.length_c   1.000
_cell.angle_alpha   90.00
_cell.angle_beta   90.00
_cell.angle_gamma   90.00
#
_symmetry.space_group_name_H-M   'P 1'
#
loop_
_entity.id
_entity.type
_entity.pdbx_description
1 polymer ?
#
loop_
_entity_poly.entity_id
_entity_poly.type
_entity_poly.pdbx_seq_one_letter_code
_entity_poly.pdbx_strand_id
1 'polypeptide(L)'
;PDNKPRHLLGISEPDDLFTAIAAGADTFDCVAPTRLGRRGGVYTLDGRMNLSNARFRRDFTPVDAEVGGYVCENYTRAYIHHLLRAKEYLAGTLCTLHNLHFMIKLVDNIREAMLEGRFEEYRAEFMGRYYGPGWEQRLG
;
A
#
# COMPACT_ATOMS: atom_id res chain seq x y z
N PRO A 1 27.97 0.29 6.74
CA PRO A 1 28.85 1.45 6.97
C PRO A 1 27.99 2.71 7.06
N ASP A 2 28.34 3.66 7.93
CA ASP A 2 27.43 4.79 8.22
C ASP A 2 27.25 5.75 7.03
N ASN A 3 28.26 5.84 6.17
CA ASN A 3 28.23 6.70 4.98
C ASN A 3 27.86 5.95 3.68
N LYS A 4 27.14 4.83 3.78
CA LYS A 4 26.70 4.05 2.62
C LYS A 4 25.22 3.67 2.74
N PRO A 5 24.45 3.73 1.65
CA PRO A 5 23.06 3.28 1.64
C PRO A 5 22.94 1.84 2.13
N ARG A 6 21.92 1.57 2.93
CA ARG A 6 21.56 0.26 3.46
C ARG A 6 20.32 -0.23 2.73
N HIS A 7 20.48 -1.35 2.02
CA HIS A 7 19.40 -1.98 1.28
C HIS A 7 18.83 -3.15 2.08
N LEU A 8 17.51 -3.21 2.22
CA LEU A 8 16.81 -4.32 2.88
C LEU A 8 16.00 -5.12 1.85
N LEU A 9 16.31 -6.40 1.74
CA LEU A 9 15.69 -7.32 0.80
C LEU A 9 14.40 -7.92 1.36
N GLY A 10 13.34 -7.95 0.53
CA GLY A 10 12.21 -8.87 0.74
C GLY A 10 11.14 -8.41 1.73
N ILE A 11 11.03 -7.11 2.01
CA ILE A 11 9.99 -6.55 2.87
C ILE A 11 8.96 -5.72 2.09
N SER A 12 7.71 -5.70 2.53
CA SER A 12 6.65 -5.05 1.74
C SER A 12 5.39 -4.65 2.45
N GLU A 13 5.18 -5.12 3.67
CA GLU A 13 4.05 -4.63 4.43
C GLU A 13 4.34 -3.23 4.95
N PRO A 14 3.31 -2.38 5.17
CA PRO A 14 3.55 -1.05 5.71
C PRO A 14 4.31 -1.06 7.05
N ASP A 15 4.02 -1.99 7.95
CA ASP A 15 4.74 -2.21 9.21
C ASP A 15 6.22 -2.56 9.00
N ASP A 16 6.52 -3.40 8.01
CA ASP A 16 7.91 -3.73 7.69
C ASP A 16 8.68 -2.48 7.25
N LEU A 17 8.06 -1.62 6.42
CA LEU A 17 8.69 -0.38 5.95
C LEU A 17 9.01 0.56 7.11
N PHE A 18 8.04 0.80 7.99
CA PHE A 18 8.28 1.64 9.18
C PHE A 18 9.38 1.07 10.06
N THR A 19 9.37 -0.24 10.31
CA THR A 19 10.37 -0.92 11.14
C THR A 19 11.77 -0.82 10.52
N ALA A 20 11.88 -1.07 9.22
CA ALA A 20 13.15 -1.05 8.53
C ALA A 20 13.73 0.36 8.40
N ILE A 21 12.90 1.37 8.11
CA ILE A 21 13.33 2.77 8.05
C ILE A 21 13.78 3.24 9.44
N ALA A 22 13.05 2.89 10.51
CA ALA A 22 13.46 3.18 11.89
C ALA A 22 14.80 2.49 12.25
N ALA A 23 15.07 1.32 11.67
CA ALA A 23 16.34 0.61 11.81
C ALA A 23 17.46 1.13 10.88
N GLY A 24 17.20 2.18 10.09
CA GLY A 24 18.18 2.85 9.24
C GLY A 24 18.34 2.25 7.84
N ALA A 25 17.35 1.52 7.32
CA ALA A 25 17.34 1.11 5.92
C ALA A 25 16.92 2.27 5.00
N ASP A 26 17.59 2.39 3.85
CA ASP A 26 17.40 3.48 2.89
C ASP A 26 16.64 3.07 1.62
N THR A 27 16.72 1.77 1.26
CA THR A 27 16.11 1.25 0.04
C THR A 27 15.57 -0.16 0.25
N PHE A 28 14.54 -0.51 -0.53
CA PHE A 28 13.75 -1.72 -0.34
C PHE A 28 13.35 -2.32 -1.69
N ASP A 29 13.24 -3.64 -1.75
CA ASP A 29 12.60 -4.33 -2.87
C ASP A 29 11.70 -5.46 -2.36
N CYS A 30 10.56 -5.65 -3.03
CA CYS A 30 9.74 -6.83 -2.82
C CYS A 30 8.73 -7.01 -3.96
N VAL A 31 8.42 -8.28 -4.22
CA VAL A 31 7.41 -8.68 -5.21
C VAL A 31 5.97 -8.62 -4.69
N ALA A 32 5.76 -8.45 -3.38
CA ALA A 32 4.43 -8.59 -2.77
C ALA A 32 3.38 -7.62 -3.35
N PRO A 33 3.66 -6.33 -3.62
CA PRO A 33 2.65 -5.43 -4.16
C PRO A 33 2.11 -5.88 -5.51
N THR A 34 3.00 -6.34 -6.39
CA THR A 34 2.61 -6.86 -7.72
C THR A 34 1.96 -8.24 -7.61
N ARG A 35 2.44 -9.12 -6.72
CA ARG A 35 1.88 -10.45 -6.48
C ARG A 35 0.46 -10.37 -5.92
N LEU A 36 0.22 -9.44 -5.00
CA LEU A 36 -1.10 -9.13 -4.44
C LEU A 36 -2.03 -8.58 -5.53
N GLY A 37 -1.55 -7.62 -6.32
CA GLY A 37 -2.31 -6.99 -7.40
C GLY A 37 -2.81 -7.98 -8.44
N ARG A 38 -1.96 -8.92 -8.88
CA ARG A 38 -2.36 -9.98 -9.83
C ARG A 38 -3.49 -10.89 -9.34
N ARG A 39 -3.76 -10.91 -8.03
CA ARG A 39 -4.85 -11.69 -7.41
C ARG A 39 -6.05 -10.82 -7.02
N GLY A 40 -6.09 -9.55 -7.45
CA GLY A 40 -7.16 -8.59 -7.15
C GLY A 40 -7.07 -7.97 -5.76
N GLY A 41 -5.99 -8.21 -5.02
CA GLY A 41 -5.74 -7.57 -3.74
C GLY A 41 -5.11 -6.20 -3.93
N VAL A 42 -5.55 -5.23 -3.13
CA VAL A 42 -5.03 -3.87 -3.16
C VAL A 42 -4.81 -3.31 -1.75
N TYR A 43 -3.84 -2.41 -1.63
CA TYR A 43 -3.61 -1.62 -0.44
C TYR A 43 -4.50 -0.36 -0.44
N THR A 44 -5.00 0.02 0.72
CA THR A 44 -5.72 1.28 0.96
C THR A 44 -5.23 1.87 2.29
N LEU A 45 -5.55 3.12 2.59
CA LEU A 45 -5.23 3.69 3.91
C LEU A 45 -5.97 2.97 5.05
N ASP A 46 -7.10 2.34 4.73
CA ASP A 46 -7.94 1.58 5.67
C ASP A 46 -7.65 0.06 5.63
N GLY A 47 -6.40 -0.29 5.30
CA GLY A 47 -5.95 -1.68 5.24
C GLY A 47 -6.05 -2.32 3.86
N ARG A 48 -6.00 -3.65 3.82
CA ARG A 48 -6.07 -4.41 2.56
C ARG A 48 -7.50 -4.73 2.19
N MET A 49 -7.78 -4.72 0.89
CA MET A 49 -9.03 -5.27 0.36
C MET A 49 -8.82 -6.13 -0.88
N ASN A 50 -9.76 -7.03 -1.12
CA ASN A 50 -9.77 -7.88 -2.31
C ASN A 50 -10.96 -7.49 -3.22
N LEU A 51 -10.67 -6.88 -4.36
CA LEU A 51 -11.66 -6.37 -5.29
C LEU A 51 -12.47 -7.47 -5.99
N SER A 52 -12.09 -8.74 -5.87
CA SER A 52 -12.91 -9.87 -6.33
C SER A 52 -14.14 -10.13 -5.46
N ASN A 53 -14.20 -9.55 -4.25
CA ASN A 53 -15.32 -9.72 -3.32
C ASN A 53 -16.62 -9.16 -3.91
N ALA A 54 -17.73 -9.88 -3.71
CA ALA A 54 -19.03 -9.56 -4.28
C ALA A 54 -19.59 -8.19 -3.84
N ARG A 55 -19.17 -7.67 -2.67
CA ARG A 55 -19.57 -6.35 -2.17
C ARG A 55 -19.22 -5.21 -3.14
N PHE A 56 -18.18 -5.39 -3.96
CA PHE A 56 -17.71 -4.37 -4.88
C PHE A 56 -18.44 -4.34 -6.22
N ARG A 57 -19.37 -5.27 -6.47
CA ARG A 57 -20.07 -5.40 -7.76
C ARG A 57 -20.78 -4.12 -8.23
N ARG A 58 -21.26 -3.30 -7.29
CA ARG A 58 -21.94 -2.02 -7.54
C ARG A 58 -21.31 -0.86 -6.76
N ASP A 59 -20.05 -1.02 -6.39
CA ASP A 59 -19.29 0.03 -5.73
C ASP A 59 -18.63 0.93 -6.79
N PHE A 60 -19.28 2.05 -7.10
CA PHE A 60 -18.82 3.00 -8.10
C PHE A 60 -17.84 4.04 -7.55
N THR A 61 -17.28 3.84 -6.36
CA THR A 61 -16.22 4.70 -5.81
C THR A 61 -14.84 4.28 -6.36
N PRO A 62 -13.82 5.15 -6.27
CA PRO A 62 -12.42 4.79 -6.53
C PRO A 62 -11.94 3.68 -5.59
N VAL A 63 -10.79 3.07 -5.93
CA VAL A 63 -10.10 2.09 -5.08
C VAL A 63 -9.82 2.69 -3.70
N ASP A 64 -9.19 3.86 -3.68
CA ASP A 64 -8.97 4.68 -2.48
C ASP A 64 -8.87 6.15 -2.91
N ALA A 65 -9.82 6.98 -2.47
CA ALA A 65 -9.92 8.37 -2.91
C ALA A 65 -8.80 9.26 -2.34
N GLU A 66 -8.27 8.92 -1.16
CA GLU A 66 -7.23 9.70 -0.48
C GLU A 66 -5.82 9.33 -0.98
N VAL A 67 -5.62 8.07 -1.36
CA VAL A 67 -4.42 7.65 -2.08
C VAL A 67 -4.36 8.33 -3.44
N GLY A 68 -5.49 8.38 -4.17
CA GLY A 68 -5.58 9.02 -5.49
C GLY A 68 -4.76 8.31 -6.56
N GLY A 69 -4.32 9.06 -7.57
CA GLY A 69 -3.52 8.56 -8.68
C GLY A 69 -4.34 7.93 -9.81
N TYR A 70 -3.65 7.54 -10.88
CA TYR A 70 -4.28 7.17 -12.15
C TYR A 70 -5.42 6.15 -12.03
N VAL A 71 -5.24 5.09 -11.23
CA VAL A 71 -6.27 4.05 -11.11
C VAL A 71 -7.50 4.58 -10.37
N CYS A 72 -7.31 5.32 -9.29
CA CYS A 72 -8.40 5.89 -8.49
C CYS A 72 -9.14 6.99 -9.26
N GLU A 73 -8.46 7.76 -10.10
CA GLU A 73 -9.08 8.85 -10.86
C GLU A 73 -9.89 8.37 -12.08
N ASN A 74 -9.55 7.20 -12.63
CA ASN A 74 -10.11 6.74 -13.92
C ASN A 74 -10.99 5.48 -13.80
N TYR A 75 -10.91 4.73 -12.71
CA TYR A 75 -11.60 3.45 -12.57
C TYR A 75 -12.30 3.30 -11.22
N THR A 76 -13.47 2.69 -11.28
CA THR A 76 -14.24 2.34 -10.08
C THR A 76 -13.88 0.95 -9.57
N ARG A 77 -14.15 0.69 -8.29
CA ARG A 77 -14.06 -0.65 -7.70
C ARG A 77 -14.94 -1.65 -8.44
N ALA A 78 -16.14 -1.25 -8.87
CA ALA A 78 -17.06 -2.06 -9.65
C ALA A 78 -16.49 -2.47 -11.01
N TYR A 79 -15.81 -1.56 -11.70
CA TYR A 79 -15.19 -1.87 -12.99
C TYR A 79 -14.04 -2.86 -12.82
N ILE A 80 -13.16 -2.65 -11.85
CA ILE A 80 -12.06 -3.58 -11.57
C ILE A 80 -12.60 -4.95 -11.11
N HIS A 81 -13.63 -4.96 -10.26
CA HIS A 81 -14.35 -6.18 -9.88
C HIS A 81 -14.87 -6.93 -11.10
N HIS A 82 -15.53 -6.23 -12.03
CA HIS A 82 -16.01 -6.82 -13.28
C HIS A 82 -14.88 -7.46 -14.08
N LEU A 83 -13.75 -6.76 -14.28
CA LEU A 83 -12.58 -7.30 -14.99
C LEU A 83 -12.01 -8.55 -14.30
N LEU A 84 -11.92 -8.55 -12.96
CA LEU A 84 -11.47 -9.71 -12.19
C LEU A 84 -12.39 -10.91 -12.39
N ARG A 85 -13.72 -10.71 -12.41
CA ARG A 85 -14.70 -11.77 -12.67
C ARG A 85 -14.65 -12.27 -14.10
N ALA A 86 -14.36 -11.38 -15.05
CA ALA A 86 -14.14 -11.71 -16.46
C ALA A 86 -12.78 -12.37 -16.73
N LYS A 87 -11.87 -12.40 -15.75
CA LYS A 87 -10.49 -12.90 -15.88
C LYS A 87 -9.65 -12.14 -16.91
N GLU A 88 -9.92 -10.85 -17.03
CA GLU A 88 -9.17 -9.96 -17.93
C GLU A 88 -7.81 -9.59 -17.33
N TYR A 89 -6.74 -9.65 -18.15
CA TYR A 89 -5.39 -9.29 -17.72
C TYR A 89 -5.29 -7.87 -17.19
N LEU A 90 -6.09 -6.95 -17.75
CA LEU A 90 -6.15 -5.55 -17.33
C LEU A 90 -6.44 -5.40 -15.83
N ALA A 91 -7.23 -6.31 -15.23
CA ALA A 91 -7.53 -6.26 -13.80
C ALA A 91 -6.26 -6.31 -12.94
N GLY A 92 -5.39 -7.27 -13.23
CA GLY A 92 -4.12 -7.43 -12.51
C GLY A 92 -3.17 -6.26 -12.75
N THR A 93 -3.15 -5.70 -13.96
CA THR A 93 -2.37 -4.51 -14.31
C THR A 93 -2.83 -3.30 -13.49
N LEU A 94 -4.13 -3.01 -13.43
CA LEU A 94 -4.68 -1.89 -12.67
C LEU A 94 -4.43 -2.05 -11.17
N CYS A 95 -4.67 -3.24 -10.60
CA CYS A 95 -4.38 -3.49 -9.19
C CYS A 95 -2.88 -3.36 -8.87
N THR A 96 -2.02 -3.80 -9.78
CA THR A 96 -0.56 -3.66 -9.63
C THR A 96 -0.14 -2.19 -9.69
N LEU A 97 -0.66 -1.43 -10.65
CA LEU A 97 -0.38 -0.01 -10.79
C LEU A 97 -0.78 0.77 -9.53
N HIS A 98 -1.98 0.50 -9.01
CA HIS A 98 -2.45 1.07 -7.74
C HIS A 98 -1.52 0.72 -6.58
N ASN A 99 -1.16 -0.56 -6.42
CA ASN A 99 -0.32 -1.00 -5.31
C ASN A 99 1.08 -0.41 -5.37
N LEU A 100 1.69 -0.27 -6.55
CA LEU A 100 2.99 0.38 -6.68
C LEU A 100 2.91 1.86 -6.33
N HIS A 101 1.86 2.56 -6.81
CA HIS A 101 1.62 3.95 -6.45
C HIS A 101 1.45 4.13 -4.95
N PHE A 102 0.66 3.27 -4.30
CA PHE A 102 0.47 3.26 -2.84
C PHE A 102 1.80 3.13 -2.09
N MET A 103 2.65 2.16 -2.47
CA MET A 103 3.92 1.92 -1.79
C MET A 103 4.89 3.10 -1.95
N ILE A 104 4.95 3.69 -3.15
CA ILE A 104 5.78 4.88 -3.40
C ILE A 104 5.29 6.04 -2.53
N LYS A 105 3.98 6.34 -2.56
CA LYS A 105 3.38 7.42 -1.76
C LYS A 105 3.58 7.21 -0.26
N LEU A 106 3.49 5.97 0.23
CA LEU A 106 3.78 5.65 1.62
C LEU A 106 5.23 6.01 1.98
N VAL A 107 6.21 5.58 1.18
CA VAL A 107 7.63 5.89 1.43
C VAL A 107 7.92 7.40 1.32
N ASP A 108 7.29 8.08 0.37
CA ASP A 108 7.40 9.55 0.23
C ASP A 108 6.88 10.26 1.48
N ASN A 109 5.70 9.90 1.97
CA ASN A 109 5.14 10.47 3.19
C ASN A 109 6.00 10.15 4.43
N ILE A 110 6.56 8.94 4.52
CA ILE A 110 7.49 8.58 5.61
C ILE A 110 8.72 9.51 5.57
N ARG A 111 9.29 9.72 4.38
CA ARG A 111 10.43 10.62 4.19
C ARG A 111 10.08 12.05 4.60
N GLU A 112 8.92 12.57 4.18
CA GLU A 112 8.45 13.91 4.58
C GLU A 112 8.32 14.01 6.10
N ALA A 113 7.68 13.05 6.74
CA ALA A 113 7.54 13.03 8.21
C ALA A 113 8.88 12.98 8.95
N MET A 114 9.89 12.28 8.40
CA MET A 114 11.25 12.30 8.95
C MET A 114 11.91 13.67 8.83
N LEU A 115 11.79 14.33 7.68
CA LEU A 115 12.34 15.67 7.45
C LEU A 115 11.70 16.73 8.37
N GLU A 116 10.42 16.53 8.70
CA GLU A 116 9.65 17.40 9.60
C GLU A 116 9.80 17.02 11.08
N GLY A 117 10.58 15.98 11.42
CA GLY A 117 10.80 15.54 12.79
C GLY A 117 9.58 14.88 13.46
N ARG A 118 8.63 14.39 12.66
CA ARG A 118 7.33 13.83 13.10
C ARG A 118 7.10 12.40 12.61
N PHE A 119 8.17 11.65 12.37
CA PHE A 119 8.15 10.24 11.96
C PHE A 119 7.30 9.37 12.89
N GLU A 120 7.49 9.48 14.21
CA GLU A 120 6.78 8.65 15.19
C GLU A 120 5.27 8.93 15.24
N GLU A 121 4.89 10.20 15.09
CA GLU A 121 3.49 10.61 15.00
C GLU A 121 2.85 10.05 13.74
N TYR A 122 3.50 10.21 12.58
CA TYR A 122 3.01 9.68 11.31
C TYR A 122 2.93 8.15 11.32
N ARG A 123 3.91 7.47 11.93
CA ARG A 123 3.87 6.02 12.13
C ARG A 123 2.64 5.61 12.93
N ALA A 124 2.39 6.27 14.08
CA ALA A 124 1.24 5.94 14.92
C ALA A 124 -0.10 6.21 14.22
N GLU A 125 -0.22 7.34 13.52
CA GLU A 125 -1.41 7.70 12.73
C GLU A 125 -1.69 6.67 11.63
N PHE A 126 -0.69 6.41 10.78
CA PHE A 126 -0.83 5.49 9.66
C PHE A 126 -1.15 4.07 10.16
N MET A 127 -0.39 3.57 11.14
CA MET A 127 -0.54 2.20 11.64
C MET A 127 -1.87 2.02 12.39
N GLY A 128 -2.29 3.02 13.16
CA GLY A 128 -3.58 3.04 13.84
C GLY A 128 -4.75 3.01 12.86
N ARG A 129 -4.65 3.73 11.73
CA ARG A 129 -5.65 3.68 10.67
C ARG A 129 -5.63 2.35 9.91
N TYR A 130 -4.45 1.89 9.50
CA TYR A 130 -4.27 0.76 8.60
C TYR A 130 -4.55 -0.60 9.27
N TYR A 131 -4.12 -0.77 10.52
CA TYR A 131 -4.26 -2.03 11.28
C TYR A 131 -5.31 -1.97 12.39
N GLY A 132 -5.78 -0.78 12.76
CA GLY A 132 -6.71 -0.58 13.87
C GLY A 132 -6.03 -0.60 15.24
N PRO A 133 -6.84 -0.63 16.33
CA PRO A 133 -6.33 -0.66 17.70
C PRO A 133 -5.44 -1.88 17.98
N GLY A 134 -4.35 -1.67 18.73
CA GLY A 134 -3.41 -2.75 19.10
C GLY A 134 -2.37 -3.06 18.02
N TRP A 135 -2.22 -2.20 17.01
CA TRP A 135 -1.21 -2.33 15.96
C TRP A 135 0.22 -2.42 16.51
N GLU A 136 0.48 -1.89 17.70
CA GLU A 136 1.78 -1.89 18.37
C GLU A 136 2.32 -3.30 18.57
N GLN A 137 1.44 -4.28 18.72
CA GLN A 137 1.78 -5.70 18.87
C GLN A 137 2.39 -6.31 17.60
N ARG A 138 2.25 -5.65 16.44
CA ARG A 138 2.78 -6.09 15.16
C ARG A 138 4.26 -5.72 14.95
N LEU A 139 4.79 -4.82 15.78
CA LEU A 139 6.19 -4.39 15.73
C LEU A 139 7.13 -5.25 16.60
N GLY A 140 6.59 -6.23 17.32
CA GLY A 140 7.31 -7.10 18.26
C GLY A 140 7.81 -8.40 17.67
#